data_AF-A0A4U5M1A0-F1
#
_entry.id   AF-A0A4U5M1A0-F1
#
_cell.length_a   1.000
_cell.length_b   1.000
_cell.length_c   1.000
_cell.angle_alpha   90.00
_cell.angle_beta   90.00
_cell.angle_gamma   90.00
#
_symmetry.space_group_name_H-M   'P 1'
#
loop_
_entity.id
_entity.type
_entity.pdbx_description
1 polymer ?
#
loop_
_entity_poly.entity_id
_entity_poly.type
_entity_poly.pdbx_seq_one_letter_code
_entity_poly.pdbx_strand_id
1 'polypeptide(L)'
;MEKVLANIVAASGSKFSKVKDAANVAKEHIALPNPPICSHREKCLAAVELALDTGNPKLSALAVEALQLIVRDERFRSGDQTELTEQTLSIQLLNSLASLPAWNKGCQCHCLTVVVQLICSSEIKISLGAVQSALQASVVY
;
A
#
# COMPACT_ATOMS: atom_id res chain seq x y z
N MET A 1 -11.23 2.40 -3.46
CA MET A 1 -9.83 2.56 -3.92
C MET A 1 -9.72 3.55 -5.08
N GLU A 2 -10.54 3.35 -6.11
CA GLU A 2 -10.65 4.10 -7.35
C GLU A 2 -10.74 5.63 -7.12
N LYS A 3 -11.55 6.07 -6.15
CA LYS A 3 -11.66 7.48 -5.77
C LYS A 3 -10.36 8.06 -5.21
N VAL A 4 -9.69 7.34 -4.30
CA VAL A 4 -8.43 7.83 -3.71
C VAL A 4 -7.32 7.86 -4.76
N LEU A 5 -7.25 6.89 -5.67
CA LEU A 5 -6.32 6.92 -6.78
C LEU A 5 -6.61 8.08 -7.74
N ALA A 6 -7.88 8.39 -8.02
CA ALA A 6 -8.23 9.57 -8.82
C ALA A 6 -7.79 10.87 -8.15
N ASN A 7 -7.91 10.96 -6.82
CA ASN A 7 -7.42 12.10 -6.05
C ASN A 7 -5.88 12.20 -6.07
N ILE A 8 -5.17 11.07 -6.03
CA ILE A 8 -3.70 11.03 -6.18
C ILE A 8 -3.32 11.57 -7.56
N VAL A 9 -3.92 11.07 -8.64
CA VAL A 9 -3.68 11.56 -10.01
C VAL A 9 -3.89 13.07 -10.12
N ALA A 10 -4.98 13.58 -9.54
CA ALA A 10 -5.28 15.02 -9.55
C ALA A 10 -4.27 15.83 -8.72
N ALA A 11 -3.82 15.31 -7.58
CA ALA A 11 -2.86 15.98 -6.70
C ALA A 11 -1.42 15.95 -7.24
N SER A 12 -1.06 14.95 -8.05
CA SER A 12 0.29 14.80 -8.61
C SER A 12 0.65 15.88 -9.63
N GLY A 13 -0.31 16.31 -10.46
CA GLY A 13 -0.07 17.27 -11.54
C GLY A 13 1.06 16.83 -12.48
N SER A 14 1.78 17.78 -13.07
CA SER A 14 2.99 17.51 -13.88
C SER A 14 4.25 17.27 -13.04
N LYS A 15 4.29 17.84 -11.82
CA LYS A 15 5.44 17.79 -10.91
C LYS A 15 5.76 16.36 -10.45
N PHE A 16 4.74 15.55 -10.23
CA PHE A 16 4.87 14.17 -9.76
C PHE A 16 4.37 13.19 -10.81
N SER A 17 4.86 13.30 -12.05
CA SER A 17 4.43 12.48 -13.19
C SER A 17 4.51 10.98 -12.91
N LYS A 18 5.59 10.50 -12.28
CA LYS A 18 5.72 9.07 -11.90
C LYS A 18 4.59 8.59 -10.99
N VAL A 19 4.19 9.41 -10.01
CA VAL A 19 3.06 9.10 -9.11
C VAL A 19 1.74 9.07 -9.88
N LYS A 20 1.56 10.07 -10.76
CA LYS A 20 0.37 10.18 -11.62
C LYS A 20 0.22 8.94 -12.51
N ASP A 21 1.30 8.52 -13.15
CA ASP A 21 1.33 7.40 -14.08
C ASP A 21 1.05 6.09 -13.34
N ALA A 22 1.72 5.85 -12.21
CA ALA A 22 1.47 4.66 -11.38
C ALA A 22 0.03 4.60 -10.87
N ALA A 23 -0.54 5.73 -10.43
CA ALA A 23 -1.93 5.78 -9.97
C ALA A 23 -2.94 5.56 -11.10
N ASN A 24 -2.65 6.01 -12.33
CA ASN A 24 -3.48 5.70 -13.50
C ASN A 24 -3.40 4.21 -13.85
N VAL A 25 -2.20 3.62 -13.88
CA VAL A 25 -2.02 2.17 -14.08
C VAL A 25 -2.81 1.38 -13.04
N ALA A 26 -2.73 1.75 -11.77
CA ALA A 26 -3.49 1.07 -10.71
C ALA A 26 -5.00 1.15 -10.94
N LYS A 27 -5.53 2.31 -11.36
CA LYS A 27 -6.97 2.48 -11.67
C LYS A 27 -7.41 1.61 -12.84
N GLU A 28 -6.65 1.62 -13.93
CA GLU A 28 -6.92 0.81 -15.11
C GLU A 28 -6.88 -0.67 -14.74
N HIS A 29 -5.91 -1.08 -13.93
CA HIS A 29 -5.74 -2.46 -13.50
C HIS A 29 -6.87 -2.95 -12.60
N ILE A 30 -7.41 -2.11 -11.70
CA ILE A 30 -8.59 -2.44 -10.88
C ILE A 30 -9.84 -2.64 -11.75
N ALA A 31 -9.93 -1.96 -12.89
CA ALA A 31 -11.07 -2.09 -13.80
C ALA A 31 -11.02 -3.37 -14.65
N LEU A 32 -9.88 -4.08 -14.67
CA LEU A 32 -9.76 -5.33 -15.42
C LEU A 32 -10.61 -6.44 -14.78
N PRO A 33 -11.35 -7.22 -15.59
CA PRO A 33 -12.08 -8.36 -15.08
C PRO A 33 -11.11 -9.52 -14.76
N ASN A 34 -11.25 -10.09 -13.56
CA ASN A 34 -10.61 -11.34 -13.13
C ASN A 34 -9.08 -11.42 -13.10
N PRO A 35 -8.26 -10.35 -12.91
CA PRO A 35 -6.85 -10.56 -12.64
C PRO A 35 -6.67 -11.10 -11.21
N PRO A 36 -5.56 -11.80 -10.93
CA PRO A 36 -5.24 -12.23 -9.57
C PRO A 36 -5.22 -11.04 -8.61
N ILE A 37 -5.78 -11.21 -7.43
CA ILE A 37 -5.92 -10.12 -6.46
C ILE A 37 -4.59 -9.52 -6.01
N CYS A 38 -3.55 -10.36 -5.88
CA CYS A 38 -2.19 -9.94 -5.57
C CYS A 38 -1.65 -8.94 -6.61
N SER A 39 -2.09 -9.04 -7.87
CA SER A 39 -1.72 -8.11 -8.94
C SER A 39 -2.39 -6.74 -8.77
N HIS A 40 -3.67 -6.70 -8.36
CA HIS A 40 -4.32 -5.43 -8.01
C HIS A 40 -3.62 -4.74 -6.83
N ARG A 41 -3.30 -5.49 -5.78
CA ARG A 41 -2.56 -4.98 -4.62
C ARG A 41 -1.21 -4.40 -5.05
N GLU A 42 -0.43 -5.13 -5.84
CA GLU A 42 0.89 -4.70 -6.32
C GLU A 42 0.82 -3.33 -7.03
N LYS A 43 -0.13 -3.15 -7.96
CA LYS A 43 -0.26 -1.86 -8.67
C LYS A 43 -0.70 -0.73 -7.75
N CYS A 44 -1.60 -1.00 -6.81
CA CYS A 44 -2.03 0.01 -5.84
C CYS A 44 -0.90 0.40 -4.88
N LEU A 45 -0.17 -0.58 -4.36
CA LEU A 45 0.94 -0.38 -3.42
C LEU A 45 2.11 0.37 -4.09
N ALA A 46 2.43 0.05 -5.34
CA ALA A 46 3.43 0.80 -6.10
C ALA A 46 3.06 2.30 -6.24
N ALA A 47 1.79 2.62 -6.48
CA ALA A 47 1.34 4.01 -6.53
C ALA A 47 1.40 4.71 -5.15
N VAL A 48 1.08 3.97 -4.08
CA VAL A 48 1.16 4.44 -2.70
C VAL A 48 2.60 4.74 -2.30
N GLU A 49 3.53 3.83 -2.56
CA GLU A 49 4.96 3.99 -2.26
C GLU A 49 5.51 5.25 -2.91
N LEU A 50 5.29 5.41 -4.22
CA LEU A 50 5.72 6.58 -4.95
C LEU A 50 5.11 7.87 -4.40
N ALA A 51 3.86 7.85 -3.96
CA ALA A 51 3.20 9.00 -3.35
C ALA A 51 3.79 9.35 -1.98
N LEU A 52 4.13 8.36 -1.16
CA LEU A 52 4.79 8.55 0.14
C LEU A 52 6.22 9.09 -0.03
N ASP A 53 6.97 8.56 -0.99
CA ASP A 53 8.35 8.97 -1.31
C ASP A 53 8.47 10.42 -1.76
N THR A 54 7.39 11.03 -2.25
CA THR A 54 7.41 12.46 -2.59
C THR A 54 7.64 13.38 -1.39
N GLY A 55 7.31 12.91 -0.17
CA GLY A 55 7.24 13.73 1.04
C GLY A 55 6.18 14.85 0.98
N ASN A 56 5.36 14.91 -0.07
CA ASN A 56 4.34 15.94 -0.21
C ASN A 56 3.16 15.63 0.74
N PRO A 57 2.79 16.54 1.67
CA PRO A 57 1.79 16.24 2.69
C PRO A 57 0.43 15.78 2.14
N LYS A 58 0.00 16.36 1.01
CA LYS A 58 -1.28 16.01 0.38
C LYS A 58 -1.22 14.62 -0.24
N LEU A 59 -0.15 14.29 -0.96
CA LEU A 59 0.03 12.96 -1.55
C LEU A 59 0.21 11.91 -0.47
N SER A 60 0.98 12.19 0.58
CA SER A 60 1.18 11.23 1.66
C SER A 60 -0.11 10.94 2.42
N ALA A 61 -0.96 11.94 2.67
CA ALA A 61 -2.27 11.72 3.30
C ALA A 61 -3.18 10.82 2.44
N LEU A 62 -3.22 11.04 1.13
CA LEU A 62 -3.97 10.20 0.20
C LEU A 62 -3.39 8.78 0.11
N ALA A 63 -2.08 8.64 0.15
CA ALA A 63 -1.41 7.34 0.14
C ALA A 63 -1.71 6.52 1.39
N VAL A 64 -1.72 7.16 2.56
CA VAL A 64 -2.15 6.55 3.84
C VAL A 64 -3.62 6.13 3.78
N GLU A 65 -4.50 6.97 3.23
CA GLU A 65 -5.92 6.62 3.01
C GLU A 65 -6.04 5.38 2.11
N ALA A 66 -5.25 5.30 1.04
CA ALA A 66 -5.20 4.15 0.16
C ALA A 66 -4.74 2.87 0.88
N LEU A 67 -3.69 2.94 1.72
CA LEU A 67 -3.25 1.81 2.56
C LEU A 67 -4.37 1.31 3.48
N GLN A 68 -5.08 2.22 4.14
CA GLN A 68 -6.21 1.86 5.01
C GLN A 68 -7.34 1.19 4.21
N LEU A 69 -7.61 1.68 2.99
CA LEU A 69 -8.61 1.07 2.11
C LEU A 69 -8.17 -0.33 1.66
N ILE A 70 -6.89 -0.56 1.34
CA ILE A 70 -6.37 -1.89 0.98
C ILE A 70 -6.60 -2.90 2.11
N VAL A 71 -6.40 -2.49 3.36
CA VAL A 71 -6.64 -3.38 4.51
C VAL A 71 -8.14 -3.62 4.74
N ARG A 72 -8.99 -2.62 4.49
CA ARG A 72 -10.42 -2.67 4.84
C ARG A 72 -11.33 -3.21 3.75
N ASP A 73 -10.98 -3.02 2.48
CA ASP A 73 -11.80 -3.42 1.34
C ASP A 73 -11.65 -4.94 1.12
N GLU A 74 -12.76 -5.67 1.28
CA GLU A 74 -12.78 -7.13 1.18
C GLU A 74 -12.22 -7.64 -0.16
N ARG A 75 -12.40 -6.86 -1.25
CA ARG A 75 -11.83 -7.19 -2.56
C ARG A 75 -10.33 -7.40 -2.47
N PHE A 76 -9.65 -6.60 -1.65
CA PHE A 76 -8.21 -6.67 -1.42
C PHE A 76 -7.83 -7.66 -0.33
N ARG A 77 -8.75 -8.26 0.43
CA ARG A 77 -8.42 -9.29 1.43
C ARG A 77 -8.52 -10.70 0.89
N SER A 78 -9.44 -10.92 -0.04
CA SER A 78 -9.65 -12.23 -0.67
C SER A 78 -8.36 -12.68 -1.34
N GLY A 79 -7.60 -13.59 -0.71
CA GLY A 79 -6.58 -14.38 -1.39
C GLY A 79 -7.26 -15.57 -2.03
N ASP A 80 -6.85 -15.94 -3.25
CA ASP A 80 -7.23 -17.25 -3.78
C ASP A 80 -6.53 -18.36 -2.97
N GLN A 81 -7.06 -19.58 -2.98
CA GLN A 81 -6.46 -20.70 -2.23
C GLN A 81 -5.05 -21.08 -2.73
N THR A 82 -4.64 -20.53 -3.88
CA THR A 82 -3.37 -20.77 -4.55
C THR A 82 -2.32 -19.69 -4.30
N GLU A 83 -2.66 -18.66 -3.51
CA GLU A 83 -1.80 -17.50 -3.28
C GLU A 83 -0.53 -17.93 -2.54
N LEU A 84 0.62 -17.58 -3.10
CA LEU A 84 1.91 -17.83 -2.47
C LEU A 84 2.06 -16.94 -1.23
N THR A 85 2.94 -17.32 -0.29
CA THR A 85 3.07 -16.60 0.99
C THR A 85 3.46 -15.13 0.75
N GLU A 86 4.35 -14.88 -0.20
CA GLU A 86 4.80 -13.55 -0.62
C GLU A 86 3.73 -12.70 -1.32
N GLN A 87 2.66 -13.35 -1.81
CA GLN A 87 1.55 -12.69 -2.49
C GLN A 87 0.42 -12.32 -1.53
N THR A 88 0.48 -12.80 -0.27
CA THR A 88 -0.51 -12.45 0.74
C THR A 88 -0.55 -10.95 1.00
N LEU A 89 -1.75 -10.44 1.29
CA LEU A 89 -2.00 -9.03 1.60
C LEU A 89 -1.00 -8.48 2.64
N SER A 90 -0.79 -9.22 3.72
CA SER A 90 0.08 -8.81 4.81
C SER A 90 1.53 -8.67 4.35
N ILE A 91 2.05 -9.63 3.58
CA ILE A 91 3.44 -9.56 3.08
C ILE A 91 3.62 -8.47 2.03
N GLN A 92 2.71 -8.34 1.06
CA GLN A 92 2.79 -7.28 0.06
C GLN A 92 2.72 -5.89 0.71
N LEU A 93 1.84 -5.69 1.68
CA LEU A 93 1.75 -4.42 2.39
C LEU A 93 3.01 -4.17 3.22
N LEU A 94 3.50 -5.15 3.97
CA LEU A 94 4.74 -4.98 4.74
C LEU A 94 5.94 -4.63 3.84
N ASN A 95 6.07 -5.26 2.68
CA ASN A 95 7.11 -4.95 1.70
C ASN A 95 6.99 -3.52 1.18
N SER A 96 5.77 -3.02 0.95
CA SER A 96 5.55 -1.63 0.54
C SER A 96 5.97 -0.60 1.59
N LEU A 97 6.12 -1.02 2.85
CA LEU A 97 6.57 -0.18 3.95
C LEU A 97 8.09 -0.26 4.18
N ALA A 98 8.86 -0.88 3.29
CA ALA A 98 10.30 -1.00 3.44
C ALA A 98 11.02 0.36 3.60
N SER A 99 10.51 1.42 2.98
CA SER A 99 11.05 2.78 3.07
C SER A 99 10.54 3.60 4.27
N LEU A 100 9.79 2.99 5.20
CA LEU A 100 9.10 3.68 6.29
C LEU A 100 9.98 4.69 7.08
N PRO A 101 11.22 4.38 7.48
CA PRO A 101 12.08 5.28 8.25
C PRO A 101 12.55 6.52 7.48
N ALA A 102 12.56 6.47 6.14
CA ALA A 102 12.89 7.61 5.30
C ALA A 102 11.72 8.61 5.19
N TRP A 103 10.48 8.17 5.42
CA TRP A 103 9.31 9.05 5.35
C TRP A 103 9.19 9.95 6.58
N ASN A 104 8.40 11.02 6.49
CA ASN A 104 8.19 11.94 7.60
C ASN A 104 7.47 11.26 8.79
N LYS A 105 7.69 11.76 10.01
CA LYS A 105 7.16 11.18 11.27
C LYS A 105 5.65 11.06 11.31
N GLY A 106 4.92 12.02 10.73
CA GLY A 106 3.48 11.94 10.60
C GLY A 106 3.06 10.71 9.79
N CYS A 107 3.67 10.51 8.63
CA CYS A 107 3.39 9.34 7.78
C CYS A 107 3.82 8.03 8.44
N GLN A 108 4.97 8.01 9.12
CA GLN A 108 5.42 6.85 9.88
C GLN A 108 4.36 6.38 10.88
N CYS A 109 3.81 7.30 11.68
CA CYS A 109 2.79 6.98 12.67
C CYS A 109 1.51 6.41 12.05
N HIS A 110 1.05 6.99 10.94
CA HIS A 110 -0.14 6.50 10.27
C HIS A 110 0.08 5.12 9.62
N CYS A 111 1.22 4.89 8.97
CA CYS A 111 1.56 3.60 8.39
C CYS A 111 1.70 2.51 9.48
N LEU A 112 2.31 2.83 10.62
CA LEU A 112 2.36 1.91 11.77
C LEU A 112 0.96 1.58 12.30
N THR A 113 0.03 2.54 12.28
CA THR A 113 -1.37 2.27 12.63
C THR A 113 -2.01 1.26 11.68
N VAL A 114 -1.67 1.30 10.38
CA VAL A 114 -2.11 0.29 9.40
C VAL A 114 -1.51 -1.08 9.71
N VAL A 115 -0.23 -1.16 10.08
CA VAL A 115 0.41 -2.41 10.51
C VAL A 115 -0.29 -3.00 11.74
N VAL A 116 -0.63 -2.17 12.72
CA VAL A 116 -1.41 -2.61 13.90
C VAL A 116 -2.79 -3.14 13.48
N GLN A 117 -3.46 -2.50 12.52
CA GLN A 117 -4.74 -3.00 11.99
C GLN A 117 -4.60 -4.38 11.34
N LEU A 118 -3.49 -4.66 10.63
CA LEU A 118 -3.21 -5.99 10.09
C LEU A 118 -3.07 -7.03 11.20
N ILE A 119 -2.29 -6.72 12.24
CA ILE A 119 -2.02 -7.63 13.37
C ILE A 119 -3.29 -7.92 14.16
N CYS A 120 -4.15 -6.92 14.35
CA CYS A 120 -5.38 -7.05 15.12
C CYS A 120 -6.56 -7.60 14.29
N SER A 121 -6.39 -7.84 12.99
CA SER A 121 -7.46 -8.38 12.14
C SER A 121 -7.64 -9.88 12.37
N SER A 122 -8.88 -10.31 12.57
CA SER A 122 -9.22 -11.74 12.64
C SER A 122 -9.24 -12.43 11.27
N GLU A 123 -9.25 -11.65 10.19
CA GLU A 123 -9.39 -12.16 8.82
C GLU A 123 -8.05 -12.21 8.07
N ILE A 124 -7.05 -11.46 8.52
CA ILE A 124 -5.75 -11.37 7.86
C ILE A 124 -4.72 -12.17 8.65
N LYS A 125 -4.14 -13.18 8.00
CA LYS A 125 -3.05 -13.94 8.59
C LYS A 125 -1.75 -13.15 8.47
N ILE A 126 -1.10 -12.93 9.60
CA ILE A 126 0.20 -12.26 9.68
C ILE A 126 0.98 -12.86 10.84
N SER A 127 2.27 -13.13 10.62
CA SER A 127 3.16 -13.58 11.70
C SER A 127 3.89 -12.37 12.28
N LEU A 128 4.13 -12.40 13.59
CA LEU A 128 4.92 -11.36 14.25
C LEU A 128 6.36 -11.31 13.69
N GLY A 129 6.91 -12.45 13.30
CA GLY A 129 8.22 -12.53 12.65
C GLY A 129 8.28 -11.75 11.34
N ALA A 130 7.24 -11.85 10.49
CA ALA A 130 7.18 -11.08 9.24
C ALA A 130 7.15 -9.57 9.50
N VAL A 131 6.39 -9.13 10.51
CA VAL A 131 6.34 -7.72 10.93
C VAL A 131 7.72 -7.26 11.40
N GLN A 132 8.39 -8.05 12.25
CA GLN A 132 9.73 -7.73 12.75
C GLN A 132 10.74 -7.61 11.60
N SER A 133 10.77 -8.58 10.69
CA SER A 133 11.67 -8.55 9.53
C SER A 133 11.45 -7.33 8.66
N ALA A 134 10.19 -6.99 8.35
CA ALA A 134 9.86 -5.83 7.54
C ALA A 134 10.27 -4.52 8.21
N LEU A 135 9.95 -4.34 9.49
CA LEU A 135 10.27 -3.11 10.22
C LEU A 135 11.78 -2.96 10.53
N GLN A 136 12.50 -4.06 10.74
CA GLN A 136 13.95 -4.03 10.97
C GLN A 136 14.75 -3.76 9.69
N ALA A 137 14.32 -4.34 8.57
CA ALA A 137 14.95 -4.10 7.26
C ALA A 137 14.94 -2.62 6.88
N SER A 138 13.96 -1.86 7.39
CA SER A 138 13.85 -0.44 7.12
C SER A 138 14.81 0.44 7.92
N VAL A 139 15.46 -0.06 8.98
CA VAL A 139 16.28 0.72 9.94
C VAL A 139 17.78 0.67 9.60
N VAL A 140 18.16 0.31 8.37
CA VAL A 140 19.57 0.29 7.97
C VAL A 140 20.09 1.73 7.84
N TYR A 141 21.03 2.07 8.72
CA TYR A 141 21.71 3.37 8.86
C TYR A 141 22.58 3.73 7.65
#